data_AF-K6IZA1-F1
#
_entry.id   AF-K6IZA1-F1
#
_cell.length_a   1.000
_cell.length_b   1.000
_cell.length_c   1.000
_cell.angle_alpha   90.00
_cell.angle_beta   90.00
_cell.angle_gamma   90.00
#
_symmetry.space_group_name_H-M   'P 1'
#
loop_
_entity.id
_entity.type
_entity.pdbx_description
1 polymer ?
#
loop_
_entity_poly.entity_id
_entity_poly.type
_entity_poly.pdbx_seq_one_letter_code
_entity_poly.pdbx_strand_id
1 'polypeptide(L)'
;MKKILVVSLLLLIASSVGLQAGKSQGVVEEFNKVEEFNKNVKLSDATKKATLEKNLLSAVKYTLHHRYIEYKEITKDLNTDTMLYEPQKGTYTVYVKFKKYLFFYSFKMDPEVYLQTPENEVFYLRPENLDDPHKESAAESKGGK
;
A
#
# COMPACT_ATOMS: atom_id res chain seq x y z
N MET A 1 -37.01 16.74 56.45
CA MET A 1 -36.16 17.47 55.47
C MET A 1 -34.87 16.72 55.09
N LYS A 2 -34.13 16.10 56.03
CA LYS A 2 -32.87 15.39 55.73
C LYS A 2 -32.98 14.19 54.75
N LYS A 3 -34.11 13.47 54.72
CA LYS A 3 -34.28 12.27 53.87
C LYS A 3 -34.48 12.59 52.37
N ILE A 4 -35.03 13.76 52.04
CA ILE A 4 -35.28 14.18 50.65
C ILE A 4 -33.97 14.60 49.97
N LEU A 5 -33.08 15.25 50.73
CA LEU A 5 -31.75 15.66 50.27
C LEU A 5 -30.85 14.49 49.86
N VAL A 6 -30.96 13.36 50.57
CA VAL A 6 -30.17 12.15 50.27
C VAL A 6 -30.64 11.49 48.97
N VAL A 7 -31.95 11.49 48.71
CA VAL A 7 -32.52 10.91 47.48
C VAL A 7 -32.17 11.75 46.25
N SER A 8 -32.23 13.09 46.35
CA SER A 8 -31.78 13.97 45.27
C SER A 8 -30.28 13.84 44.98
N LEU A 9 -29.45 13.66 46.01
CA LEU A 9 -28.00 13.49 45.83
C LEU A 9 -27.66 12.16 45.15
N LEU A 10 -28.37 11.07 45.47
CA LEU A 10 -28.20 9.76 44.81
C LEU A 10 -28.65 9.78 43.34
N LEU A 11 -29.70 10.53 43.01
CA LEU A 11 -30.18 10.71 41.63
C LEU A 11 -29.22 11.56 40.76
N LEU A 12 -28.49 12.50 41.36
CA LEU A 12 -27.46 13.31 40.69
C LEU A 12 -26.17 12.53 40.41
N ILE A 13 -25.85 11.54 41.24
CA ILE A 13 -24.69 10.66 41.00
C ILE A 13 -25.04 9.62 39.92
N ALA A 14 -26.25 9.09 39.90
CA ALA A 14 -26.67 8.13 38.88
C ALA A 14 -26.73 8.73 37.45
N SER A 15 -27.03 10.04 37.33
CA SER A 15 -27.05 10.74 36.03
C SER A 15 -25.68 11.18 35.51
N SER A 16 -24.63 11.12 36.33
CA SER A 16 -23.26 11.45 35.90
C SER A 16 -22.44 10.24 35.44
N VAL A 17 -22.90 9.00 35.69
CA VAL A 17 -22.20 7.77 35.26
C VAL A 17 -22.62 7.31 33.86
N GLY A 18 -23.77 7.76 33.34
CA GLY A 18 -24.30 7.38 32.03
C GLY A 18 -23.85 8.24 30.83
N LEU A 19 -23.05 9.29 31.05
CA LEU A 19 -22.73 10.32 30.05
C LEU A 19 -21.23 10.42 29.73
N GLN A 20 -20.50 9.30 29.84
CA GLN A 20 -19.13 9.17 29.31
C GLN A 20 -19.06 8.26 28.07
N ALA A 21 -20.11 8.26 27.23
CA ALA A 21 -20.08 7.69 25.88
C ALA A 21 -19.41 8.64 24.87
N GLY A 22 -18.16 9.04 25.13
CA GLY A 22 -17.51 10.07 24.31
C GLY A 22 -15.99 10.17 24.39
N LYS A 23 -15.30 9.13 24.86
CA LYS A 23 -13.84 9.04 24.70
C LYS A 23 -13.56 7.96 23.67
N SER A 24 -12.93 8.37 22.57
CA SER A 24 -12.42 7.52 21.49
C SER A 24 -12.08 6.13 21.99
N GLN A 25 -12.68 5.12 21.39
CA GLN A 25 -12.12 3.77 21.39
C GLN A 25 -10.62 3.93 21.07
N GLY A 26 -9.74 3.45 21.95
CA GLY A 26 -8.33 3.83 21.89
C GLY A 26 -7.74 3.44 20.54
N VAL A 27 -6.93 4.31 19.91
CA VAL A 27 -6.30 4.03 18.60
C VAL A 27 -5.55 2.69 18.60
N VAL A 28 -4.98 2.30 19.75
CA VAL A 28 -4.35 0.99 19.95
C VAL A 28 -5.35 -0.17 19.84
N GLU A 29 -6.54 -0.04 20.42
CA GLU A 29 -7.60 -1.04 20.33
C GLU A 29 -8.10 -1.16 18.88
N GLU A 30 -8.30 -0.03 18.20
CA GLU A 30 -8.67 -0.01 16.78
C GLU A 30 -7.61 -0.67 15.91
N PHE A 31 -6.34 -0.32 16.11
CA PHE A 31 -5.22 -0.92 15.40
C PHE A 31 -5.17 -2.44 15.60
N ASN A 32 -5.29 -2.90 16.85
CA ASN A 32 -5.26 -4.33 17.17
C ASN A 32 -6.45 -5.08 16.54
N LYS A 33 -7.64 -4.48 16.50
CA LYS A 33 -8.80 -5.06 15.82
C LYS A 33 -8.58 -5.20 14.32
N VAL A 34 -7.96 -4.20 13.69
CA VAL A 34 -7.63 -4.25 12.25
C VAL A 34 -6.55 -5.32 12.00
N GLU A 35 -5.53 -5.42 12.85
CA GLU A 35 -4.52 -6.47 12.80
C GLU A 35 -5.15 -7.87 12.90
N GLU A 36 -6.03 -8.08 13.88
CA GLU A 36 -6.74 -9.35 14.05
C GLU A 36 -7.67 -9.64 12.87
N PHE A 37 -8.37 -8.64 12.36
CA PHE A 37 -9.21 -8.79 11.17
C PHE A 37 -8.39 -9.23 9.97
N ASN A 38 -7.27 -8.54 9.67
CA ASN A 38 -6.41 -8.86 8.53
C ASN A 38 -5.78 -10.25 8.62
N LYS A 39 -5.45 -10.73 9.83
CA LYS A 39 -4.90 -12.08 10.04
C LYS A 39 -5.91 -13.20 9.79
N ASN A 40 -7.20 -12.93 10.04
CA ASN A 40 -8.24 -13.96 10.06
C ASN A 40 -9.16 -13.93 8.83
N VAL A 41 -9.19 -12.82 8.09
CA VAL A 41 -10.05 -12.65 6.91
C VAL A 41 -9.36 -13.14 5.64
N LYS A 42 -10.10 -13.92 4.86
CA LYS A 42 -9.74 -14.21 3.47
C LYS A 42 -10.12 -13.01 2.60
N LEU A 43 -9.14 -12.17 2.29
CA LEU A 43 -9.33 -11.05 1.36
C LEU A 43 -9.61 -11.57 -0.05
N SER A 44 -10.50 -10.87 -0.76
CA SER A 44 -10.76 -11.13 -2.18
C SER A 44 -9.54 -10.74 -3.02
N ASP A 45 -9.36 -11.39 -4.17
CA ASP A 45 -8.26 -11.07 -5.09
C ASP A 45 -8.32 -9.61 -5.58
N ALA A 46 -9.52 -9.05 -5.74
CA ALA A 46 -9.71 -7.66 -6.10
C ALA A 46 -9.20 -6.71 -4.99
N THR A 47 -9.48 -7.03 -3.72
CA THR A 47 -8.99 -6.25 -2.58
C THR A 47 -7.48 -6.33 -2.48
N LYS A 48 -6.90 -7.52 -2.63
CA LYS A 48 -5.46 -7.76 -2.62
C LYS A 48 -4.74 -6.95 -3.70
N LYS A 49 -5.24 -7.04 -4.93
CA LYS A 49 -4.75 -6.27 -6.07
C LYS A 49 -4.81 -4.76 -5.81
N ALA A 50 -5.92 -4.26 -5.29
CA ALA A 50 -6.08 -2.83 -5.00
C ALA A 50 -5.11 -2.33 -3.90
N THR A 51 -4.90 -3.13 -2.85
CA THR A 51 -3.92 -2.83 -1.78
C THR A 51 -2.50 -2.78 -2.33
N LEU A 52 -2.12 -3.78 -3.12
CA LEU A 52 -0.82 -3.83 -3.78
C LEU A 52 -0.61 -2.61 -4.68
N GLU A 53 -1.56 -2.32 -5.57
CA GLU A 53 -1.49 -1.17 -6.47
C GLU A 53 -1.34 0.15 -5.72
N LYS A 54 -2.05 0.32 -4.60
CA LYS A 54 -1.92 1.50 -3.74
C LYS A 54 -0.52 1.62 -3.13
N ASN A 55 0.06 0.52 -2.67
CA ASN A 55 1.44 0.48 -2.16
C ASN A 55 2.44 0.86 -3.25
N LEU A 56 2.32 0.27 -4.45
CA LEU A 56 3.23 0.50 -5.57
C LEU A 56 3.15 1.94 -6.10
N LEU A 57 1.94 2.49 -6.27
CA LEU A 57 1.77 3.89 -6.69
C LEU A 57 2.41 4.86 -5.68
N SER A 58 2.23 4.60 -4.39
CA SER A 58 2.81 5.41 -3.32
C SER A 58 4.34 5.28 -3.32
N ALA A 59 4.86 4.06 -3.49
CA ALA A 59 6.29 3.78 -3.56
C ALA A 59 6.94 4.49 -4.75
N VAL A 60 6.41 4.35 -5.96
CA VAL A 60 6.96 5.00 -7.17
C VAL A 60 6.97 6.52 -7.01
N LYS A 61 5.87 7.10 -6.51
CA LYS A 61 5.79 8.54 -6.27
C LYS A 61 6.82 9.00 -5.24
N TYR A 62 7.00 8.23 -4.16
CA TYR A 62 7.98 8.52 -3.11
C TYR A 62 9.43 8.42 -3.63
N THR A 63 9.78 7.32 -4.32
CA THR A 63 11.12 7.10 -4.90
C THR A 63 11.50 8.22 -5.87
N LEU A 64 10.57 8.64 -6.74
CA LEU A 64 10.81 9.71 -7.71
C LEU A 64 10.87 11.09 -7.05
N HIS A 65 10.02 11.35 -6.04
CA HIS A 65 10.08 12.57 -5.25
C HIS A 65 11.45 12.80 -4.60
N HIS A 66 12.09 11.74 -4.09
CA HIS A 66 13.40 11.86 -3.45
C HIS A 66 14.55 12.05 -4.44
N ARG A 67 14.35 11.77 -5.73
CA ARG A 67 15.41 11.78 -6.75
C ARG A 67 15.34 12.96 -7.70
N TYR A 68 14.15 13.50 -7.95
CA TYR A 68 13.92 14.52 -8.96
C TYR A 68 13.12 15.69 -8.39
N ILE A 69 13.56 16.91 -8.69
CA ILE A 69 12.85 18.14 -8.29
C ILE A 69 11.52 18.24 -9.04
N GLU A 70 11.52 17.84 -10.31
CA GLU A 70 10.39 17.84 -11.24
C GLU A 70 9.50 16.59 -11.14
N TYR A 71 9.56 15.83 -10.04
CA TYR A 71 8.83 14.57 -9.85
C TYR A 71 7.33 14.67 -10.16
N LYS A 72 6.70 15.82 -9.92
CA LYS A 72 5.27 16.05 -10.22
C LYS A 72 4.96 15.89 -11.71
N GLU A 73 5.83 16.43 -12.57
CA GLU A 73 5.69 16.30 -14.03
C GLU A 73 6.00 14.87 -14.48
N ILE A 74 6.99 14.24 -13.84
CA ILE A 74 7.34 12.84 -14.12
C ILE A 74 6.16 11.91 -13.78
N THR A 75 5.47 12.17 -12.65
CA THR A 75 4.41 11.31 -12.10
C THR A 75 2.99 11.72 -12.46
N LYS A 76 2.80 12.72 -13.34
CA LYS A 76 1.46 13.27 -13.66
C LYS A 76 0.46 12.26 -14.19
N ASP A 77 0.94 11.24 -14.88
CA ASP A 77 0.19 10.16 -15.52
C ASP A 77 0.38 8.82 -14.78
N LEU A 78 1.01 8.81 -13.60
CA LEU A 78 1.18 7.60 -12.79
C LEU A 78 -0.18 7.14 -12.24
N ASN A 79 -0.66 6.00 -12.74
CA ASN A 79 -1.86 5.31 -12.28
C ASN A 79 -1.73 3.80 -12.54
N THR A 80 -2.77 3.03 -12.22
CA THR A 80 -2.77 1.56 -12.35
C THR A 80 -2.67 1.08 -13.81
N ASP A 81 -3.04 1.92 -14.77
CA ASP A 81 -3.07 1.55 -16.19
C ASP A 81 -1.73 1.87 -16.88
N THR A 82 -0.99 2.86 -16.37
CA THR A 82 0.32 3.28 -16.91
C THR A 82 1.50 2.64 -16.20
N MET A 83 1.28 2.08 -15.00
CA MET A 83 2.27 1.34 -14.23
C MET A 83 2.14 -0.15 -14.54
N LEU A 84 3.25 -0.77 -14.92
CA LEU A 84 3.35 -2.22 -15.05
C LEU A 84 4.05 -2.78 -13.83
N TYR A 85 3.62 -3.93 -13.34
CA TYR A 85 4.28 -4.59 -12.23
C TYR A 85 4.19 -6.12 -12.32
N GLU A 86 5.17 -6.79 -11.74
CA GLU A 86 5.24 -8.24 -11.65
C GLU A 86 5.69 -8.64 -10.24
N PRO A 87 4.80 -9.25 -9.42
CA PRO A 87 5.18 -9.83 -8.15
C PRO A 87 6.06 -11.06 -8.36
N GLN A 88 7.14 -11.16 -7.60
CA GLN A 88 7.95 -12.37 -7.58
C GLN A 88 7.27 -13.42 -6.70
N LYS A 89 7.02 -14.61 -7.26
CA LYS A 89 6.28 -15.66 -6.56
C LYS A 89 7.02 -16.12 -5.30
N GLY A 90 6.28 -16.26 -4.20
CA GLY A 90 6.80 -16.78 -2.93
C GLY A 90 7.63 -15.78 -2.13
N THR A 91 7.68 -14.51 -2.55
CA THR A 91 8.38 -13.43 -1.84
C THR A 91 7.45 -12.22 -1.69
N TYR A 92 7.89 -11.22 -0.92
CA TYR A 92 7.24 -9.91 -0.84
C TYR A 92 7.96 -8.88 -1.70
N THR A 93 8.46 -9.31 -2.85
CA THR A 93 9.21 -8.47 -3.78
C THR A 93 8.42 -8.25 -5.07
N VAL A 94 8.50 -7.04 -5.60
CA VAL A 94 7.73 -6.63 -6.78
C VAL A 94 8.62 -5.82 -7.72
N TYR A 95 8.68 -6.25 -8.98
CA TYR A 95 9.29 -5.47 -10.06
C TYR A 95 8.24 -4.50 -10.59
N VAL A 96 8.60 -3.23 -10.75
CA VAL A 96 7.71 -2.19 -11.25
C VAL A 96 8.38 -1.44 -12.40
N LYS A 97 7.59 -1.12 -13.42
CA LYS A 97 7.98 -0.26 -14.52
C LYS A 97 7.00 0.88 -14.66
N PHE A 98 7.52 2.09 -14.75
CA PHE A 98 6.76 3.27 -15.13
C PHE A 98 7.60 4.11 -16.09
N LYS A 99 7.13 4.28 -17.33
CA LYS A 99 7.91 4.90 -18.42
C LYS A 99 9.28 4.20 -18.58
N LYS A 100 10.38 4.96 -18.45
CA LYS A 100 11.77 4.48 -18.49
C LYS A 100 12.32 4.08 -17.12
N TYR A 101 11.54 4.22 -16.04
CA TYR A 101 11.98 3.89 -14.69
C TYR A 101 11.64 2.45 -14.36
N LEU A 102 12.62 1.75 -13.81
CA LEU A 102 12.51 0.38 -13.31
C LEU A 102 12.78 0.38 -11.81
N PHE A 103 11.91 -0.27 -11.06
CA PHE A 103 11.99 -0.37 -9.62
C PHE A 103 11.94 -1.83 -9.23
N PHE A 104 12.68 -2.17 -8.18
CA PHE A 104 12.50 -3.40 -7.43
C PHE A 104 12.22 -2.99 -5.99
N TYR A 105 11.05 -3.37 -5.48
CA TYR A 105 10.65 -3.10 -4.11
C TYR A 105 10.58 -4.40 -3.31
N SER A 106 11.12 -4.37 -2.10
CA SER A 106 10.94 -5.43 -1.11
C SER A 106 10.13 -4.90 0.05
N PHE A 107 9.11 -5.64 0.47
CA PHE A 107 8.24 -5.29 1.58
C PHE A 107 8.49 -6.19 2.78
N LYS A 108 8.23 -5.67 3.99
CA LYS A 108 8.43 -6.41 5.23
C LYS A 108 7.31 -7.44 5.47
N MET A 109 6.08 -7.07 5.13
CA MET A 109 4.89 -7.91 5.21
C MET A 109 4.28 -8.07 3.82
N ASP A 110 3.31 -8.96 3.67
CA ASP A 110 2.59 -9.15 2.41
C ASP A 110 1.99 -7.82 1.91
N PRO A 111 2.47 -7.26 0.78
CA PRO A 111 2.01 -5.98 0.24
C PRO A 111 0.59 -6.04 -0.35
N GLU A 112 -0.01 -7.23 -0.50
CA GLU A 112 -1.41 -7.40 -0.87
C GLU A 112 -2.36 -7.27 0.33
N VAL A 113 -1.83 -7.42 1.55
CA VAL A 113 -2.62 -7.38 2.80
C VAL A 113 -2.41 -6.06 3.54
N TYR A 114 -1.16 -5.61 3.63
CA TYR A 114 -0.79 -4.46 4.47
C TYR A 114 -0.44 -3.25 3.62
N LEU A 115 -0.99 -2.09 3.99
CA LEU A 115 -0.54 -0.80 3.45
C LEU A 115 0.77 -0.39 4.12
N GLN A 116 1.84 -0.25 3.32
CA GLN A 116 3.19 -0.05 3.82
C GLN A 116 4.09 0.58 2.74
N THR A 117 5.17 1.22 3.18
CA THR A 117 6.27 1.59 2.30
C THR A 117 7.22 0.41 2.11
N PRO A 118 7.92 0.31 0.97
CA PRO A 118 8.98 -0.67 0.79
C PRO A 118 10.03 -0.57 1.90
N GLU A 119 10.53 -1.71 2.36
CA GLU A 119 11.67 -1.80 3.26
C GLU A 119 12.99 -1.59 2.51
N ASN A 120 13.08 -2.15 1.30
CA ASN A 120 14.22 -1.96 0.40
C ASN A 120 13.76 -1.54 -0.99
N GLU A 121 14.59 -0.75 -1.68
CA GLU A 121 14.39 -0.36 -3.07
C GLU A 121 15.68 -0.49 -3.88
N VAL A 122 15.55 -0.93 -5.14
CA VAL A 122 16.57 -0.75 -6.18
C VAL A 122 15.92 0.00 -7.33
N PHE A 123 16.63 0.98 -7.89
CA PHE A 123 16.13 1.87 -8.93
C PHE A 123 17.08 1.92 -10.11
N TYR A 124 16.53 1.76 -11.32
CA TYR A 124 17.26 1.89 -12.56
C TYR A 124 16.53 2.78 -13.56
N LEU A 125 17.31 3.44 -14.40
CA LEU A 125 16.83 4.10 -15.61
C LEU A 125 17.10 3.18 -16.80
N ARG A 126 16.05 2.74 -17.49
CA ARG A 126 16.19 1.93 -18.71
C ARG A 126 16.86 2.79 -19.80
N PRO A 127 18.02 2.38 -20.34
CA PRO A 127 18.63 3.05 -21.49
C PRO A 127 17.75 2.95 -22.73
N GLU A 128 17.79 3.97 -23.58
CA GLU A 128 16.99 4.02 -24.82
C GLU A 128 17.43 2.98 -25.85
N ASN A 129 18.72 2.63 -25.85
CA ASN A 129 19.36 1.67 -26.75
C ASN A 129 19.40 0.23 -26.20
N LEU A 130 18.60 -0.10 -25.18
CA LEU A 130 18.52 -1.45 -24.66
C LEU A 130 17.61 -2.30 -25.55
N ASP A 131 18.21 -2.90 -26.59
CA ASP A 131 17.60 -3.94 -27.41
C ASP A 131 17.23 -5.16 -26.56
N ASP A 132 16.20 -5.88 -27.02
CA ASP A 132 15.74 -7.11 -26.37
C ASP A 132 16.65 -8.26 -26.82
N PRO A 133 17.56 -8.77 -25.97
CA PRO A 133 18.52 -9.81 -26.37
C PRO A 133 17.84 -11.13 -26.77
N HIS A 134 16.52 -11.25 -26.58
CA HIS A 134 15.73 -12.41 -26.98
C HIS A 134 14.91 -12.21 -28.26
N LYS A 135 15.05 -11.08 -28.97
CA LYS A 135 14.37 -10.85 -30.26
C LYS A 135 15.17 -11.25 -31.51
N GLU A 136 16.44 -11.63 -31.37
CA GLU A 136 17.22 -12.18 -32.48
C GLU A 136 17.07 -13.70 -32.57
N SER A 137 16.14 -14.18 -33.41
CA SER A 137 16.20 -15.53 -34.04
C SER A 137 15.02 -15.89 -34.95
N ALA A 138 14.07 -14.99 -35.25
CA ALA A 138 12.95 -15.31 -36.15
C ALA A 138 13.17 -14.93 -37.64
N ALA A 139 14.24 -14.22 -37.99
CA ALA A 139 14.39 -13.61 -39.32
C ALA A 139 15.40 -14.28 -40.28
N GLU A 140 16.25 -15.21 -39.83
CA GLU A 140 17.35 -15.74 -40.67
C GLU A 140 17.12 -17.15 -41.28
N SER A 141 15.88 -17.65 -41.36
CA SER A 141 15.62 -18.97 -41.99
C SER A 141 15.01 -18.93 -43.41
N LYS A 142 14.95 -17.77 -44.08
CA LYS A 142 14.46 -17.70 -45.47
C LYS A 142 15.38 -16.87 -46.36
N GLY A 143 16.41 -17.52 -46.89
CA GLY A 143 17.27 -16.92 -47.91
C GLY A 143 18.39 -17.82 -48.40
N GLY A 144 18.11 -19.10 -48.67
CA GLY A 144 19.06 -20.04 -49.25
C GLY A 144 18.43 -20.86 -50.37
N LYS A 145 18.44 -20.30 -51.58
CA LYS A 145 18.48 -21.06 -52.83
C LYS A 145 18.95 -20.18 -53.97
#